data_AF-A0A2C8Y6M8-F1
#
_entry.id   AF-A0A2C8Y6M8-F1
#
_cell.length_a   1.000
_cell.length_b   1.000
_cell.length_c   1.000
_cell.angle_alpha   90.00
_cell.angle_beta   90.00
_cell.angle_gamma   90.00
#
_symmetry.space_group_name_H-M   'P 1'
#
loop_
_entity.id
_entity.type
_entity.pdbx_description
1 polymer ?
#
loop_
_entity_poly.entity_id
_entity_poly.type
_entity_poly.pdbx_seq_one_letter_code
_entity_poly.pdbx_strand_id
1 'polypeptide(L)'
;MEHEGRSSSRGALVVLAVAVAVGFAFAAITPWILVAVTLAVVALALAQRMGWTLAAAGSVVVMFVTAVLLARVLQPIAVELDVKVRIALLAIAVGSLIAMWLVRNDLRVPSWAVARPVLAFVAPLAAAAVVLMVLVTVSAPTGSRISWAMINDAVWNTVSARFVADDGGLSVARPNSSPLTALLLAVAVSTGRGSVAAGDALLHDVTREAQLWLLLILVSSVLAGLIARAGLHMLRPLARGVASFAVACIPLSSFVIGYAFQFGFYNVTISLIVLLCSWIAWTHARRSPLAATIALSLSTLALLSAWAPLAIVPLALALGVVVRAGPRWVLGLRGSRLLAVLAAILAVPAYAVAVTIPDLLREGDALSADGGIFLFAPANYILVMTVTLIVLLLTAWRGRMWSNAVGLGIVVLAGGVGLSYLVAQRLGLDQVWGYYPIKYSWILAMLMIIVLAVTMLSWMSGSAKRAGAWGALRKPGVAAATALVILGLLHWPELTEESRDLPLSLISGSSNISSDVVATLFARSNPENVTVLARYSDDRSDDQFVNSWLIQQHATDSKDPIRPYAYYLDGSDAYQLCDLARLLPTRLMVLTKSPPLRAEVDAACPGLGVNVVVH
;
A
#
# COMPACT_ATOMS: atom_id res chain seq x y z
N MET A 1 -4.53 -27.54 -40.41
CA MET A 1 -3.90 -26.58 -39.48
C MET A 1 -4.88 -25.90 -38.51
N GLU A 2 -6.21 -25.90 -38.73
CA GLU A 2 -7.17 -25.32 -37.75
C GLU A 2 -7.54 -26.24 -36.56
N HIS A 3 -7.22 -27.54 -36.60
CA HIS A 3 -7.53 -28.46 -35.50
C HIS A 3 -6.51 -28.46 -34.34
N GLU A 4 -5.31 -27.89 -34.51
CA GLU A 4 -4.28 -27.88 -33.43
C GLU A 4 -4.51 -26.77 -32.37
N GLY A 5 -5.34 -25.76 -32.64
CA GLY A 5 -5.55 -24.64 -31.69
C GLY A 5 -6.48 -24.97 -30.51
N ARG A 6 -7.50 -25.82 -30.71
CA ARG A 6 -8.57 -26.07 -29.73
C ARG A 6 -8.15 -26.92 -28.53
N SER A 7 -7.10 -27.73 -28.66
CA SER A 7 -6.55 -28.55 -27.56
C SER A 7 -5.96 -27.68 -26.43
N SER A 8 -5.34 -26.55 -26.79
CA SER A 8 -4.56 -25.74 -25.83
C SER A 8 -5.39 -25.01 -24.78
N SER A 9 -6.63 -24.63 -25.09
CA SER A 9 -7.47 -23.80 -24.21
C SER A 9 -8.04 -24.56 -23.02
N ARG A 10 -8.42 -25.84 -23.23
CA ARG A 10 -8.89 -26.73 -22.15
C ARG A 10 -7.76 -27.06 -21.17
N GLY A 11 -6.56 -27.33 -21.68
CA GLY A 11 -5.38 -27.56 -20.85
C GLY A 11 -5.08 -26.37 -19.93
N ALA A 12 -5.14 -25.14 -20.45
CA ALA A 12 -4.91 -23.94 -19.65
C ALA A 12 -5.93 -23.78 -18.51
N LEU A 13 -7.23 -24.03 -18.75
CA LEU A 13 -8.25 -23.97 -17.69
C LEU A 13 -8.04 -25.04 -16.62
N VAL A 14 -7.65 -26.26 -17.01
CA VAL A 14 -7.34 -27.34 -16.06
C VAL A 14 -6.15 -26.95 -15.19
N VAL A 15 -5.07 -26.43 -15.78
CA VAL A 15 -3.89 -25.97 -15.03
C VAL A 15 -4.27 -24.88 -14.03
N LEU A 16 -5.12 -23.92 -14.41
CA LEU A 16 -5.56 -22.87 -13.50
C LEU A 16 -6.48 -23.41 -12.40
N ALA A 17 -7.38 -24.34 -12.72
CA ALA A 17 -8.23 -24.98 -11.72
C ALA A 17 -7.39 -25.76 -10.69
N VAL A 18 -6.37 -26.49 -11.13
CA VAL A 18 -5.40 -27.15 -10.26
C VAL A 18 -4.65 -26.12 -9.42
N ALA A 19 -4.18 -25.02 -10.02
CA ALA A 19 -3.50 -23.96 -9.28
C ALA A 19 -4.40 -23.34 -8.20
N VAL A 20 -5.69 -23.14 -8.49
CA VAL A 20 -6.68 -22.64 -7.51
C VAL A 20 -6.88 -23.65 -6.38
N ALA A 21 -7.02 -24.94 -6.70
CA ALA A 21 -7.17 -25.99 -5.70
C ALA A 21 -5.92 -26.10 -4.79
N VAL A 22 -4.72 -26.05 -5.38
CA VAL A 22 -3.46 -26.02 -4.63
C VAL A 22 -3.40 -24.75 -3.77
N GLY A 23 -3.66 -23.58 -4.35
CA GLY A 23 -3.67 -22.32 -3.61
C GLY A 23 -4.63 -22.36 -2.42
N PHE A 24 -5.81 -22.95 -2.59
CA PHE A 24 -6.79 -23.12 -1.52
C PHE A 24 -6.30 -24.09 -0.42
N ALA A 25 -5.69 -25.21 -0.80
CA ALA A 25 -5.12 -26.17 0.15
C ALA A 25 -4.01 -25.55 1.02
N PHE A 26 -3.17 -24.68 0.43
CA PHE A 26 -2.11 -23.96 1.16
C PHE A 26 -2.59 -22.69 1.87
N ALA A 27 -3.83 -22.24 1.64
CA ALA A 27 -4.33 -20.97 2.16
C ALA A 27 -4.40 -20.92 3.70
N ALA A 28 -4.46 -22.09 4.36
CA ALA A 28 -4.38 -22.18 5.82
C ALA A 28 -2.99 -21.83 6.38
N ILE A 29 -1.93 -22.00 5.59
CA ILE A 29 -0.55 -21.68 5.97
C ILE A 29 -0.23 -20.23 5.59
N THR A 30 -0.65 -19.83 4.39
CA THR A 30 -0.45 -18.49 3.86
C THR A 30 -1.55 -18.13 2.86
N PRO A 31 -2.27 -17.00 3.04
CA PRO A 31 -3.34 -16.64 2.12
C PRO A 31 -2.78 -16.16 0.76
N TRP A 32 -1.49 -15.82 0.71
CA TRP A 32 -0.86 -15.13 -0.41
C TRP A 32 -0.75 -15.98 -1.66
N ILE A 33 -0.64 -17.31 -1.54
CA ILE A 33 -0.64 -18.21 -2.70
C ILE A 33 -2.01 -18.16 -3.38
N LEU A 34 -3.08 -18.27 -2.61
CA LEU A 34 -4.44 -18.17 -3.14
C LEU A 34 -4.70 -16.79 -3.73
N VAL A 35 -4.27 -15.70 -3.07
CA VAL A 35 -4.37 -14.34 -3.60
C VAL A 35 -3.66 -14.20 -4.95
N ALA A 36 -2.43 -14.70 -5.07
CA ALA A 36 -1.66 -14.63 -6.31
C ALA A 36 -2.31 -15.42 -7.45
N VAL A 37 -2.82 -16.62 -7.16
CA VAL A 37 -3.54 -17.45 -8.14
C VAL A 37 -4.85 -16.78 -8.55
N THR A 38 -5.64 -16.28 -7.60
CA THR A 38 -6.89 -15.56 -7.89
C THR A 38 -6.63 -14.32 -8.75
N LEU A 39 -5.60 -13.52 -8.43
CA LEU A 39 -5.17 -12.39 -9.25
C LEU A 39 -4.82 -12.83 -10.69
N ALA A 40 -4.05 -13.91 -10.85
CA ALA A 40 -3.69 -14.41 -12.17
C ALA A 40 -4.91 -14.87 -12.98
N VAL A 41 -5.86 -15.58 -12.34
CA VAL A 41 -7.10 -16.04 -12.97
C VAL A 41 -7.99 -14.86 -13.36
N VAL A 42 -8.18 -13.88 -12.47
CA VAL A 42 -8.95 -12.66 -12.75
C VAL A 42 -8.28 -11.86 -13.88
N ALA A 43 -6.95 -11.70 -13.85
CA ALA A 43 -6.22 -11.00 -14.90
C ALA A 43 -6.38 -11.70 -16.26
N LEU A 44 -6.30 -13.03 -16.32
CA LEU A 44 -6.54 -13.77 -17.57
C LEU A 44 -8.00 -13.61 -18.04
N ALA A 45 -8.97 -13.67 -17.14
CA ALA A 45 -10.38 -13.47 -17.46
C ALA A 45 -10.65 -12.08 -18.04
N LEU A 46 -10.10 -11.04 -17.39
CA LEU A 46 -10.18 -9.66 -17.88
C LEU A 46 -9.45 -9.51 -19.22
N ALA A 47 -8.27 -10.11 -19.39
CA ALA A 47 -7.47 -10.04 -20.61
C ALA A 47 -8.16 -10.64 -21.85
N GLN A 48 -9.20 -11.44 -21.67
CA GLN A 48 -10.02 -11.90 -22.80
C GLN A 48 -10.71 -10.73 -23.53
N ARG A 49 -11.01 -9.65 -22.79
CA ARG A 49 -11.76 -8.48 -23.30
C ARG A 49 -10.94 -7.20 -23.35
N MET A 50 -9.79 -7.15 -22.67
CA MET A 50 -8.92 -5.98 -22.63
C MET A 50 -7.44 -6.37 -22.78
N GLY A 51 -6.56 -5.39 -22.94
CA GLY A 51 -5.12 -5.66 -22.99
C GLY A 51 -4.57 -6.20 -21.67
N TRP A 52 -3.58 -7.10 -21.74
CA TRP A 52 -2.93 -7.72 -20.59
C TRP A 52 -2.47 -6.76 -19.49
N THR A 53 -1.88 -5.62 -19.87
CA THR A 53 -1.43 -4.62 -18.90
C THR A 53 -2.60 -4.04 -18.09
N LEU A 54 -3.70 -3.70 -18.77
CA LEU A 54 -4.91 -3.21 -18.11
C LEU A 54 -5.59 -4.30 -17.29
N ALA A 55 -5.58 -5.54 -17.77
CA ALA A 55 -6.16 -6.67 -17.07
C ALA A 55 -5.42 -6.98 -15.75
N ALA A 56 -4.08 -6.93 -15.76
CA ALA A 56 -3.28 -7.10 -14.55
C ALA A 56 -3.58 -5.99 -13.52
N ALA A 57 -3.54 -4.72 -13.94
CA ALA A 57 -3.89 -3.59 -13.07
C ALA A 57 -5.34 -3.68 -12.56
N GLY A 58 -6.28 -3.99 -13.46
CA GLY A 58 -7.69 -4.15 -13.14
C GLY A 58 -7.95 -5.27 -12.15
N SER A 59 -7.21 -6.39 -12.25
CA SER A 59 -7.34 -7.50 -11.29
C SER A 59 -6.98 -7.09 -9.86
N VAL A 60 -5.93 -6.28 -9.67
CA VAL A 60 -5.53 -5.77 -8.36
C VAL A 60 -6.62 -4.87 -7.78
N VAL A 61 -7.13 -3.93 -8.58
CA VAL A 61 -8.18 -3.01 -8.14
C VAL A 61 -9.48 -3.75 -7.83
N VAL A 62 -9.89 -4.69 -8.69
CA VAL A 62 -11.07 -5.54 -8.44
C VAL A 62 -10.90 -6.30 -7.13
N MET A 63 -9.73 -6.89 -6.88
CA MET A 63 -9.47 -7.62 -5.64
C MET A 63 -9.57 -6.73 -4.40
N PHE A 64 -8.99 -5.53 -4.43
CA PHE A 64 -9.09 -4.58 -3.31
C PHE A 64 -10.52 -4.14 -3.05
N VAL A 65 -11.26 -3.74 -4.09
CA VAL A 65 -12.67 -3.31 -3.94
C VAL A 65 -13.53 -4.47 -3.45
N THR A 66 -13.39 -5.65 -4.05
CA THR A 66 -14.17 -6.82 -3.65
C THR A 66 -13.84 -7.25 -2.22
N ALA A 67 -12.58 -7.20 -1.80
CA ALA A 67 -12.19 -7.51 -0.42
C ALA A 67 -12.91 -6.57 0.57
N VAL A 68 -12.87 -5.25 0.35
CA VAL A 68 -13.54 -4.27 1.22
C VAL A 68 -15.05 -4.47 1.26
N LEU A 69 -15.69 -4.64 0.10
CA LEU A 69 -17.14 -4.83 0.03
C LEU A 69 -17.58 -6.13 0.71
N LEU A 70 -16.87 -7.23 0.46
CA LEU A 70 -17.18 -8.52 1.09
C LEU A 70 -16.91 -8.50 2.59
N ALA A 71 -15.83 -7.86 3.04
CA ALA A 71 -15.53 -7.75 4.47
C ALA A 71 -16.60 -6.95 5.23
N ARG A 72 -17.31 -6.02 4.57
CA ARG A 72 -18.47 -5.33 5.15
C ARG A 72 -19.73 -6.20 5.10
N VAL A 73 -20.03 -6.78 3.94
CA VAL A 73 -21.28 -7.56 3.75
C VAL A 73 -21.28 -8.85 4.57
N LEU A 74 -20.14 -9.51 4.71
CA LEU A 74 -20.00 -10.78 5.43
C LEU A 74 -19.69 -10.59 6.91
N GLN A 75 -19.50 -9.35 7.40
CA GLN A 75 -19.21 -9.06 8.80
C GLN A 75 -20.22 -9.70 9.76
N PRO A 76 -21.55 -9.63 9.54
CA PRO A 76 -22.54 -10.18 10.46
C PRO A 76 -22.54 -11.71 10.58
N ILE A 77 -21.85 -12.42 9.67
CA ILE A 77 -21.80 -13.88 9.70
C ILE A 77 -20.80 -14.32 10.78
N ALA A 78 -21.21 -15.15 11.74
CA ALA A 78 -20.37 -15.62 12.85
C ALA A 78 -19.33 -16.69 12.40
N VAL A 79 -18.41 -16.28 11.53
CA VAL A 79 -17.30 -17.08 11.01
C VAL A 79 -16.03 -16.24 11.07
N GLU A 80 -14.89 -16.87 11.36
CA GLU A 80 -13.58 -16.21 11.40
C GLU A 80 -13.24 -15.50 10.07
N LEU A 81 -12.53 -14.38 10.17
CA LEU A 81 -12.22 -13.52 9.02
C LEU A 81 -11.39 -14.27 7.95
N ASP A 82 -10.43 -15.08 8.35
CA ASP A 82 -9.55 -15.84 7.46
C ASP A 82 -10.34 -16.89 6.64
N VAL A 83 -11.34 -17.55 7.25
CA VAL A 83 -12.24 -18.49 6.57
C VAL A 83 -13.10 -17.73 5.55
N LYS A 84 -13.71 -16.61 5.95
CA LYS A 84 -14.51 -15.76 5.05
C LYS A 84 -13.70 -15.33 3.82
N VAL A 85 -12.47 -14.87 4.04
CA VAL A 85 -11.58 -14.41 2.96
C VAL A 85 -11.18 -15.56 2.04
N ARG A 86 -10.83 -16.73 2.58
CA ARG A 86 -10.50 -17.92 1.77
C ARG A 86 -11.65 -18.35 0.87
N ILE A 87 -12.88 -18.39 1.42
CA ILE A 87 -14.09 -18.70 0.66
C ILE A 87 -14.35 -17.64 -0.42
N ALA A 88 -14.23 -16.37 -0.07
CA ALA A 88 -14.39 -15.27 -1.02
C ALA A 88 -13.38 -15.35 -2.18
N LEU A 89 -12.10 -15.57 -1.88
CA LEU A 89 -11.04 -15.73 -2.88
C LEU A 89 -11.29 -16.93 -3.80
N LEU A 90 -11.72 -18.06 -3.24
CA LEU A 90 -12.10 -19.24 -4.00
C LEU A 90 -13.29 -18.95 -4.92
N ALA A 91 -14.33 -18.30 -4.41
CA ALA A 91 -15.52 -17.94 -5.18
C ALA A 91 -15.17 -16.99 -6.35
N ILE A 92 -14.31 -16.00 -6.13
CA ILE A 92 -13.81 -15.09 -7.18
C ILE A 92 -13.03 -15.85 -8.24
N ALA A 93 -12.12 -16.75 -7.83
CA ALA A 93 -11.32 -17.56 -8.74
C ALA A 93 -12.20 -18.48 -9.59
N VAL A 94 -13.11 -19.23 -8.95
CA VAL A 94 -14.05 -20.14 -9.63
C VAL A 94 -14.99 -19.37 -10.54
N GLY A 95 -15.57 -18.26 -10.09
CA GLY A 95 -16.42 -17.40 -10.91
C GLY A 95 -15.69 -16.87 -12.15
N SER A 96 -14.41 -16.52 -12.01
CA SER A 96 -13.56 -16.08 -13.12
C SER A 96 -13.24 -17.22 -14.10
N LEU A 97 -12.99 -18.44 -13.60
CA LEU A 97 -12.84 -19.64 -14.42
C LEU A 97 -14.11 -19.95 -15.22
N ILE A 98 -15.28 -19.87 -14.57
CA ILE A 98 -16.58 -20.05 -15.22
C ILE A 98 -16.79 -18.97 -16.29
N ALA A 99 -16.52 -17.70 -15.97
CA ALA A 99 -16.64 -16.61 -16.94
C ALA A 99 -15.76 -16.83 -18.18
N MET A 100 -14.53 -17.33 -18.00
CA MET A 100 -13.64 -17.71 -19.09
C MET A 100 -14.17 -18.89 -19.90
N TRP A 101 -14.68 -19.93 -19.24
CA TRP A 101 -15.26 -21.09 -19.91
C TRP A 101 -16.48 -20.71 -20.77
N LEU A 102 -17.31 -19.78 -20.29
CA LEU A 102 -18.50 -19.29 -21.00
C LEU A 102 -18.17 -18.46 -22.26
N VAL A 103 -16.96 -17.90 -22.37
CA VAL A 103 -16.51 -17.18 -23.60
C VAL A 103 -16.29 -18.16 -24.79
N ARG A 104 -16.37 -19.47 -24.51
CA ARG A 104 -16.62 -20.63 -25.39
C ARG A 104 -15.72 -20.90 -26.60
N ASN A 105 -14.91 -19.98 -27.15
CA ASN A 105 -14.20 -20.32 -28.40
C ASN A 105 -12.74 -19.91 -28.63
N ASP A 106 -12.07 -19.04 -27.86
CA ASP A 106 -10.60 -18.86 -27.99
C ASP A 106 -10.03 -18.16 -26.76
N LEU A 107 -9.51 -18.93 -25.80
CA LEU A 107 -8.80 -18.34 -24.65
C LEU A 107 -7.51 -17.68 -25.14
N ARG A 108 -7.47 -16.37 -25.06
CA ARG A 108 -6.28 -15.57 -25.31
C ARG A 108 -5.38 -15.71 -24.10
N VAL A 109 -4.43 -16.63 -24.19
CA VAL A 109 -3.31 -16.77 -23.26
C VAL A 109 -2.19 -15.84 -23.76
N PRO A 110 -1.36 -15.23 -22.90
CA PRO A 110 -0.29 -14.37 -23.39
C PRO A 110 0.66 -15.26 -24.19
N SER A 111 0.97 -14.86 -25.43
CA SER A 111 1.97 -15.59 -26.20
C SER A 111 3.30 -15.58 -25.45
N TRP A 112 4.13 -16.60 -25.65
CA TRP A 112 5.44 -16.68 -24.99
C TRP A 112 6.29 -15.44 -25.26
N ALA A 113 6.16 -14.82 -26.44
CA ALA A 113 6.82 -13.56 -26.79
C ALA A 113 6.39 -12.37 -25.90
N VAL A 114 5.16 -12.38 -25.39
CA VAL A 114 4.63 -11.38 -24.45
C VAL A 114 4.99 -11.76 -23.01
N ALA A 115 4.84 -13.04 -22.64
CA ALA A 115 5.06 -13.54 -21.29
C ALA A 115 6.53 -13.55 -20.89
N ARG A 116 7.43 -14.12 -21.71
CA ARG A 116 8.86 -14.26 -21.42
C ARG A 116 9.52 -12.96 -20.93
N PRO A 117 9.37 -11.81 -21.62
CA PRO A 117 10.00 -10.58 -21.17
C PRO A 117 9.31 -9.93 -19.95
N VAL A 118 8.07 -10.31 -19.61
CA VAL A 118 7.45 -9.91 -18.34
C VAL A 118 8.01 -10.76 -17.21
N LEU A 119 8.04 -12.08 -17.41
CA LEU A 119 8.67 -13.03 -16.48
C LEU A 119 10.14 -12.68 -16.22
N ALA A 120 10.87 -12.20 -17.21
CA ALA A 120 12.28 -11.83 -17.07
C ALA A 120 12.56 -10.72 -16.03
N PHE A 121 11.59 -9.86 -15.69
CA PHE A 121 11.74 -8.88 -14.61
C PHE A 121 10.87 -9.19 -13.39
N VAL A 122 9.70 -9.82 -13.58
CA VAL A 122 8.84 -10.24 -12.47
C VAL A 122 9.48 -11.37 -11.66
N ALA A 123 10.07 -12.37 -12.31
CA ALA A 123 10.61 -13.53 -11.62
C ALA A 123 11.79 -13.19 -10.69
N PRO A 124 12.79 -12.37 -11.08
CA PRO A 124 13.84 -11.94 -10.15
C PRO A 124 13.30 -11.14 -8.96
N LEU A 125 12.34 -10.24 -9.18
CA LEU A 125 11.73 -9.46 -8.10
C LEU A 125 10.92 -10.36 -7.16
N ALA A 126 10.15 -11.29 -7.71
CA ALA A 126 9.39 -12.25 -6.92
C ALA A 126 10.30 -13.19 -6.13
N ALA A 127 11.38 -13.69 -6.75
CA ALA A 127 12.38 -14.50 -6.06
C ALA A 127 13.04 -13.72 -4.91
N ALA A 128 13.45 -12.47 -5.14
CA ALA A 128 13.99 -11.62 -4.10
C ALA A 128 12.98 -11.39 -2.96
N ALA A 129 11.72 -11.10 -3.28
CA ALA A 129 10.67 -10.93 -2.29
C ALA A 129 10.43 -12.21 -1.46
N VAL A 130 10.41 -13.39 -2.10
CA VAL A 130 10.29 -14.68 -1.40
C VAL A 130 11.48 -14.91 -0.48
N VAL A 131 12.71 -14.67 -0.96
CA VAL A 131 13.91 -14.78 -0.12
C VAL A 131 13.83 -13.84 1.07
N LEU A 132 13.42 -12.57 0.86
CA LEU A 132 13.25 -11.61 1.95
C LEU A 132 12.16 -12.03 2.94
N MET A 133 11.03 -12.56 2.47
CA MET A 133 9.97 -13.09 3.35
C MET A 133 10.46 -14.28 4.17
N VAL A 134 11.20 -15.21 3.56
CA VAL A 134 11.81 -16.33 4.28
C VAL A 134 12.80 -15.82 5.32
N LEU A 135 13.66 -14.87 4.95
CA LEU A 135 14.62 -14.26 5.88
C LEU A 135 13.88 -13.63 7.06
N VAL A 136 12.91 -12.75 6.80
CA VAL A 136 12.06 -12.13 7.83
C VAL A 136 11.46 -13.18 8.76
N THR A 137 10.87 -14.23 8.21
CA THR A 137 10.21 -15.30 8.99
C THR A 137 11.21 -16.06 9.86
N VAL A 138 12.37 -16.43 9.32
CA VAL A 138 13.40 -17.20 10.05
C VAL A 138 14.09 -16.35 11.12
N SER A 139 14.23 -15.04 10.89
CA SER A 139 14.86 -14.12 11.85
C SER A 139 13.91 -13.41 12.81
N ALA A 140 12.60 -13.56 12.62
CA ALA A 140 11.59 -12.93 13.48
C ALA A 140 11.77 -13.27 14.97
N PRO A 141 12.10 -14.52 15.37
CA PRO A 141 12.31 -14.86 16.78
C PRO A 141 13.45 -14.10 17.46
N THR A 142 14.42 -13.58 16.69
CA THR A 142 15.55 -12.80 17.23
C THR A 142 15.28 -11.29 17.27
N GLY A 143 14.09 -10.83 16.87
CA GLY A 143 13.65 -9.41 16.91
C GLY A 143 14.34 -8.46 15.93
N SER A 144 15.64 -8.63 15.68
CA SER A 144 16.53 -7.70 14.98
C SER A 144 16.14 -7.34 13.53
N ARG A 145 15.37 -8.18 12.84
CA ARG A 145 15.09 -8.00 11.40
C ARG A 145 13.65 -7.62 11.07
N ILE A 146 12.81 -7.35 12.09
CA ILE A 146 11.41 -6.94 11.89
C ILE A 146 11.07 -5.58 12.49
N SER A 147 12.00 -4.95 13.20
CA SER A 147 11.89 -3.60 13.76
C SER A 147 11.44 -2.55 12.73
N TRP A 148 11.89 -2.63 11.47
CA TRP A 148 11.48 -1.73 10.38
C TRP A 148 9.96 -1.76 10.11
N ALA A 149 9.27 -2.83 10.49
CA ALA A 149 7.82 -2.98 10.36
C ALA A 149 7.06 -2.52 11.61
N MET A 150 7.77 -2.02 12.63
CA MET A 150 7.23 -1.74 13.97
C MET A 150 7.24 -0.25 14.36
N ILE A 151 7.51 0.66 13.43
CA ILE A 151 7.76 2.06 13.76
C ILE A 151 6.47 2.90 13.58
N ASN A 152 6.21 3.80 14.53
CA ASN A 152 5.23 4.88 14.44
C ASN A 152 3.79 4.41 14.09
N ASP A 153 3.26 4.73 12.90
CA ASP A 153 1.89 4.37 12.51
C ASP A 153 1.67 2.85 12.48
N ALA A 154 2.74 2.05 12.44
CA ALA A 154 2.65 0.59 12.47
C ALA A 154 1.88 0.10 13.69
N VAL A 155 2.10 0.68 14.87
CA VAL A 155 1.41 0.27 16.11
C VAL A 155 -0.10 0.36 15.94
N TRP A 156 -0.58 1.51 15.47
CA TRP A 156 -2.00 1.75 15.30
C TRP A 156 -2.62 0.93 14.17
N ASN A 157 -1.84 0.67 13.11
CA ASN A 157 -2.24 -0.21 12.04
C ASN A 157 -2.44 -1.66 12.53
N THR A 158 -1.55 -2.17 13.39
CA THR A 158 -1.68 -3.49 14.01
C THR A 158 -2.90 -3.59 14.92
N VAL A 159 -3.14 -2.57 15.76
CA VAL A 159 -4.34 -2.50 16.60
C VAL A 159 -5.62 -2.48 15.76
N SER A 160 -5.65 -1.63 14.73
CA SER A 160 -6.77 -1.56 13.79
C SER A 160 -7.02 -2.87 13.06
N ALA A 161 -5.96 -3.60 12.69
CA ALA A 161 -6.04 -4.92 12.06
C ALA A 161 -6.67 -5.95 13.00
N ARG A 162 -6.32 -5.92 14.30
CA ARG A 162 -6.92 -6.77 15.33
C ARG A 162 -8.41 -6.50 15.49
N PHE A 163 -8.83 -5.24 15.56
CA PHE A 163 -10.26 -4.92 15.64
C PHE A 163 -11.05 -5.50 14.46
N VAL A 164 -10.52 -5.39 13.24
CA VAL A 164 -11.18 -5.94 12.04
C VAL A 164 -11.19 -7.47 12.07
N ALA A 165 -10.12 -8.11 12.57
CA ALA A 165 -10.08 -9.56 12.74
C ALA A 165 -11.10 -10.04 13.79
N ASP A 166 -11.15 -9.38 14.94
CA ASP A 166 -12.03 -9.71 16.06
C ASP A 166 -13.51 -9.44 15.72
N ASP A 167 -13.79 -8.39 14.95
CA ASP A 167 -15.13 -8.09 14.42
C ASP A 167 -15.55 -9.03 13.28
N GLY A 168 -14.64 -9.90 12.82
CA GLY A 168 -14.86 -10.80 11.68
C GLY A 168 -15.06 -10.07 10.35
N GLY A 169 -14.60 -8.82 10.23
CA GLY A 169 -14.82 -7.96 9.06
C GLY A 169 -14.79 -6.47 9.39
N LEU A 170 -15.21 -5.66 8.43
CA LEU A 170 -15.25 -4.20 8.56
C LEU A 170 -16.57 -3.78 9.24
N SER A 171 -16.52 -3.57 10.56
CA SER A 171 -17.67 -3.16 11.37
C SER A 171 -18.05 -1.69 11.16
N VAL A 172 -19.36 -1.41 11.22
CA VAL A 172 -19.89 -0.03 11.26
C VAL A 172 -19.75 0.57 12.67
N ALA A 173 -19.71 -0.28 13.71
CA ALA A 173 -19.61 0.17 15.10
C ALA A 173 -18.20 0.64 15.48
N ARG A 174 -17.17 0.17 14.75
CA ARG A 174 -15.76 0.57 14.92
C ARG A 174 -15.23 1.13 13.61
N PRO A 175 -15.51 2.41 13.31
CA PRO A 175 -15.18 2.96 12.01
C PRO A 175 -13.69 3.23 11.91
N ASN A 176 -13.19 3.23 10.68
CA ASN A 176 -11.77 3.19 10.38
C ASN A 176 -11.49 4.13 9.21
N SER A 177 -10.56 5.07 9.38
CA SER A 177 -10.22 6.06 8.35
C SER A 177 -9.49 5.46 7.14
N SER A 178 -8.97 4.24 7.23
CA SER A 178 -8.30 3.50 6.16
C SER A 178 -8.75 2.02 6.08
N PRO A 179 -10.05 1.73 5.80
CA PRO A 179 -10.61 0.37 5.87
C PRO A 179 -9.88 -0.70 5.06
N LEU A 180 -9.39 -0.37 3.86
CA LEU A 180 -8.67 -1.32 3.01
C LEU A 180 -7.33 -1.71 3.64
N THR A 181 -6.60 -0.75 4.22
CA THR A 181 -5.32 -1.01 4.88
C THR A 181 -5.52 -1.92 6.08
N ALA A 182 -6.43 -1.56 6.97
CA ALA A 182 -6.74 -2.36 8.17
C ALA A 182 -7.24 -3.77 7.79
N LEU A 183 -8.07 -3.89 6.75
CA LEU A 183 -8.54 -5.19 6.27
C LEU A 183 -7.39 -6.06 5.76
N LEU A 184 -6.51 -5.54 4.89
CA LEU A 184 -5.42 -6.35 4.35
C LEU A 184 -4.49 -6.85 5.46
N LEU A 185 -4.18 -5.99 6.43
CA LEU A 185 -3.42 -6.37 7.62
C LEU A 185 -4.19 -7.40 8.47
N ALA A 186 -5.49 -7.21 8.69
CA ALA A 186 -6.34 -8.14 9.42
C ALA A 186 -6.34 -9.56 8.79
N VAL A 187 -6.38 -9.65 7.46
CA VAL A 187 -6.24 -10.92 6.74
C VAL A 187 -4.86 -11.55 6.96
N ALA A 188 -3.80 -10.72 6.95
CA ALA A 188 -2.45 -11.19 7.20
C ALA A 188 -2.31 -11.78 8.61
N VAL A 189 -2.71 -11.02 9.63
CA VAL A 189 -2.54 -11.42 11.04
C VAL A 189 -3.47 -12.56 11.43
N SER A 190 -4.71 -12.62 10.91
CA SER A 190 -5.65 -13.70 11.24
C SER A 190 -5.20 -15.09 10.76
N THR A 191 -4.41 -15.17 9.68
CA THR A 191 -4.01 -16.46 9.12
C THR A 191 -3.03 -17.18 10.05
N GLY A 192 -3.48 -18.30 10.63
CA GLY A 192 -2.69 -19.14 11.55
C GLY A 192 -2.64 -18.63 12.98
N ARG A 193 -3.26 -17.48 13.30
CA ARG A 193 -3.23 -16.85 14.64
C ARG A 193 -3.80 -17.76 15.72
N GLY A 194 -4.85 -18.52 15.42
CA GLY A 194 -5.48 -19.45 16.36
C GLY A 194 -4.59 -20.61 16.83
N SER A 195 -3.43 -20.82 16.20
CA SER A 195 -2.43 -21.81 16.61
C SER A 195 -1.25 -21.23 17.40
N VAL A 196 -1.25 -19.92 17.65
CA VAL A 196 -0.17 -19.19 18.32
C VAL A 196 -0.56 -18.94 19.78
N ALA A 197 0.39 -19.13 20.70
CA ALA A 197 0.17 -18.82 22.11
C ALA A 197 -0.08 -17.32 22.31
N ALA A 198 -0.88 -16.96 23.32
CA ALA A 198 -1.32 -15.58 23.52
C ALA A 198 -0.15 -14.59 23.72
N GLY A 199 0.93 -15.01 24.38
CA GLY A 199 2.16 -14.21 24.55
C GLY A 199 2.95 -14.00 23.25
N ASP A 200 2.84 -14.92 22.29
CA ASP A 200 3.53 -14.84 20.99
C ASP A 200 2.68 -14.16 19.90
N ALA A 201 1.44 -13.76 20.22
CA ALA A 201 0.50 -13.20 19.26
C ALA A 201 1.02 -11.92 18.61
N LEU A 202 1.70 -11.04 19.36
CA LEU A 202 2.27 -9.81 18.79
C LEU A 202 3.38 -10.12 17.78
N LEU A 203 4.28 -11.04 18.10
CA LEU A 203 5.37 -11.44 17.21
C LEU A 203 4.80 -12.02 15.90
N HIS A 204 3.77 -12.87 16.01
CA HIS A 204 3.06 -13.40 14.85
C HIS A 204 2.44 -12.27 14.01
N ASP A 205 1.68 -11.37 14.64
CA ASP A 205 0.98 -10.29 13.95
C ASP A 205 1.97 -9.41 13.16
N VAL A 206 3.03 -8.90 13.81
CA VAL A 206 4.06 -8.07 13.17
C VAL A 206 4.76 -8.82 12.03
N THR A 207 5.07 -10.11 12.22
CA THR A 207 5.72 -10.92 11.17
C THR A 207 4.82 -11.04 9.94
N ARG A 208 3.51 -11.26 10.13
CA ARG A 208 2.54 -11.36 9.03
C ARG A 208 2.34 -10.03 8.32
N GLU A 209 2.31 -8.92 9.05
CA GLU A 209 2.22 -7.57 8.47
C GLU A 209 3.47 -7.22 7.65
N ALA A 210 4.66 -7.54 8.15
CA ALA A 210 5.92 -7.38 7.43
C ALA A 210 5.93 -8.17 6.10
N GLN A 211 5.47 -9.43 6.13
CA GLN A 211 5.34 -10.26 4.92
C GLN A 211 4.39 -9.63 3.90
N LEU A 212 3.21 -9.17 4.35
CA LEU A 212 2.24 -8.47 3.49
C LEU A 212 2.86 -7.20 2.91
N TRP A 213 3.57 -6.41 3.72
CA TRP A 213 4.16 -5.17 3.24
C TRP A 213 5.12 -5.43 2.08
N LEU A 214 6.03 -6.41 2.22
CA LEU A 214 6.96 -6.83 1.17
C LEU A 214 6.22 -7.27 -0.10
N LEU A 215 5.08 -7.95 0.02
CA LEU A 215 4.24 -8.30 -1.13
C LEU A 215 3.66 -7.07 -1.82
N LEU A 216 3.14 -6.10 -1.06
CA LEU A 216 2.58 -4.86 -1.61
C LEU A 216 3.66 -4.05 -2.34
N ILE A 217 4.86 -4.00 -1.78
CA ILE A 217 6.04 -3.38 -2.40
C ILE A 217 6.35 -4.07 -3.74
N LEU A 218 6.41 -5.41 -3.77
CA LEU A 218 6.62 -6.16 -4.99
C LEU A 218 5.54 -5.84 -6.05
N VAL A 219 4.27 -5.78 -5.66
CA VAL A 219 3.17 -5.42 -6.56
C VAL A 219 3.38 -4.02 -7.14
N SER A 220 3.77 -3.04 -6.32
CA SER A 220 4.05 -1.68 -6.77
C SER A 220 5.21 -1.63 -7.78
N SER A 221 6.29 -2.38 -7.53
CA SER A 221 7.43 -2.54 -8.45
C SER A 221 7.01 -3.17 -9.78
N VAL A 222 6.21 -4.24 -9.74
CA VAL A 222 5.70 -4.90 -10.96
C VAL A 222 4.84 -3.93 -11.77
N LEU A 223 3.95 -3.17 -11.13
CA LEU A 223 3.10 -2.18 -11.81
C LEU A 223 3.93 -1.04 -12.43
N ALA A 224 4.94 -0.52 -11.72
CA ALA A 224 5.86 0.48 -12.25
C ALA A 224 6.62 -0.05 -13.48
N GLY A 225 7.12 -1.29 -13.42
CA GLY A 225 7.75 -1.97 -14.56
C GLY A 225 6.78 -2.18 -15.73
N LEU A 226 5.50 -2.48 -15.46
CA LEU A 226 4.46 -2.60 -16.48
C LEU A 226 4.14 -1.26 -17.17
N ILE A 227 4.12 -0.14 -16.42
CA ILE A 227 3.98 1.20 -16.98
C ILE A 227 5.15 1.51 -17.92
N ALA A 228 6.38 1.29 -17.45
CA ALA A 228 7.58 1.49 -18.26
C ALA A 228 7.56 0.63 -19.51
N ARG A 229 7.24 -0.66 -19.37
CA ARG A 229 7.12 -1.57 -20.49
C ARG A 229 6.09 -1.06 -21.49
N ALA A 230 4.90 -0.66 -21.06
CA ALA A 230 3.86 -0.15 -21.96
C ALA A 230 4.29 1.14 -22.67
N GLY A 231 4.98 2.06 -21.97
CA GLY A 231 5.46 3.32 -22.53
C GLY A 231 6.62 3.17 -23.53
N LEU A 232 7.55 2.23 -23.27
CA LEU A 232 8.82 2.08 -23.97
C LEU A 232 8.78 1.14 -25.19
N HIS A 233 7.67 1.12 -25.91
CA HIS A 233 7.47 0.24 -27.06
C HIS A 233 8.42 0.51 -28.25
N MET A 234 9.05 1.68 -28.30
CA MET A 234 9.99 2.08 -29.35
C MET A 234 11.41 1.54 -29.15
N LEU A 235 11.73 1.01 -27.96
CA LEU A 235 13.03 0.41 -27.65
C LEU A 235 13.15 -1.03 -28.17
N ARG A 236 14.40 -1.45 -28.42
CA ARG A 236 14.71 -2.87 -28.67
C ARG A 236 14.29 -3.73 -27.48
N PRO A 237 13.90 -5.01 -27.67
CA PRO A 237 13.35 -5.84 -26.59
C PRO A 237 14.21 -5.93 -25.33
N LEU A 238 15.53 -6.08 -25.48
CA LEU A 238 16.47 -6.12 -24.35
C LEU A 238 16.53 -4.78 -23.61
N ALA A 239 16.74 -3.67 -24.33
CA ALA A 239 16.78 -2.32 -23.75
C ALA A 239 15.46 -1.96 -23.06
N ARG A 240 14.32 -2.35 -23.65
CA ARG A 240 13.00 -2.21 -23.02
C ARG A 240 12.89 -3.01 -21.74
N GLY A 241 13.41 -4.24 -21.71
CA GLY A 241 13.46 -5.08 -20.51
C GLY A 241 14.28 -4.43 -19.39
N VAL A 242 15.52 -4.04 -19.68
CA VAL A 242 16.42 -3.37 -18.73
C VAL A 242 15.81 -2.07 -18.19
N ALA A 243 15.29 -1.22 -19.07
CA ALA A 243 14.65 0.03 -18.66
C ALA A 243 13.38 -0.19 -17.83
N SER A 244 12.60 -1.24 -18.13
CA SER A 244 11.42 -1.59 -17.33
C SER A 244 11.81 -2.10 -15.95
N PHE A 245 12.88 -2.89 -15.85
CA PHE A 245 13.43 -3.33 -14.56
C PHE A 245 13.95 -2.15 -13.75
N ALA A 246 14.69 -1.23 -14.36
CA ALA A 246 15.17 -0.02 -13.67
C ALA A 246 14.02 0.81 -13.08
N VAL A 247 12.92 1.00 -13.82
CA VAL A 247 11.73 1.69 -13.30
C VAL A 247 11.00 0.87 -12.23
N ALA A 248 10.99 -0.46 -12.35
CA ALA A 248 10.44 -1.35 -11.32
C ALA A 248 11.20 -1.27 -9.98
N CYS A 249 12.45 -0.82 -9.99
CA CYS A 249 13.23 -0.58 -8.78
C CYS A 249 12.93 0.77 -8.11
N ILE A 250 12.22 1.71 -8.76
CA ILE A 250 11.92 3.02 -8.14
C ILE A 250 11.13 2.89 -6.84
N PRO A 251 10.09 2.04 -6.73
CA PRO A 251 9.42 1.80 -5.46
C PRO A 251 10.31 1.21 -4.35
N LEU A 252 11.48 0.67 -4.70
CA LEU A 252 12.49 0.15 -3.76
C LEU A 252 13.50 1.22 -3.32
N SER A 253 13.32 2.49 -3.72
CA SER A 253 14.18 3.59 -3.29
C SER A 253 13.87 4.05 -1.87
N SER A 254 14.86 4.60 -1.14
CA SER A 254 14.65 5.17 0.20
C SER A 254 13.53 6.22 0.21
N PHE A 255 13.40 7.01 -0.87
CA PHE A 255 12.32 8.00 -1.02
C PHE A 255 10.91 7.39 -1.01
N VAL A 256 10.71 6.18 -1.54
CA VAL A 256 9.37 5.56 -1.63
C VAL A 256 9.11 4.67 -0.43
N ILE A 257 9.93 3.63 -0.27
CA ILE A 257 9.72 2.59 0.74
C ILE A 257 10.50 2.88 2.02
N GLY A 258 11.66 3.53 1.95
CA GLY A 258 12.48 3.83 3.14
C GLY A 258 11.72 4.72 4.11
N TYR A 259 11.16 5.83 3.62
CA TYR A 259 10.25 6.66 4.42
C TYR A 259 8.97 5.92 4.81
N ALA A 260 8.41 5.07 3.94
CA ALA A 260 7.23 4.29 4.34
C ALA A 260 7.52 3.42 5.56
N PHE A 261 8.69 2.75 5.60
CA PHE A 261 9.16 1.95 6.74
C PHE A 261 9.42 2.80 7.97
N GLN A 262 10.17 3.89 7.82
CA GLN A 262 10.54 4.77 8.94
C GLN A 262 9.30 5.31 9.69
N PHE A 263 8.17 5.49 9.00
CA PHE A 263 6.96 6.03 9.61
C PHE A 263 5.79 5.03 9.71
N GLY A 264 5.98 3.75 9.36
CA GLY A 264 4.92 2.73 9.49
C GLY A 264 3.75 2.90 8.52
N PHE A 265 3.95 3.53 7.36
CA PHE A 265 2.87 3.92 6.45
C PHE A 265 2.44 2.82 5.47
N TYR A 266 1.81 1.75 5.95
CA TYR A 266 1.25 0.70 5.10
C TYR A 266 0.28 1.22 4.02
N ASN A 267 -0.54 2.22 4.36
CA ASN A 267 -1.55 2.80 3.46
C ASN A 267 -0.94 3.55 2.27
N VAL A 268 0.29 4.05 2.40
CA VAL A 268 1.03 4.72 1.32
C VAL A 268 1.34 3.76 0.19
N THR A 269 1.85 2.56 0.51
CA THR A 269 2.17 1.54 -0.49
C THR A 269 0.91 1.09 -1.24
N ILE A 270 -0.20 0.87 -0.52
CA ILE A 270 -1.50 0.52 -1.12
C ILE A 270 -2.01 1.65 -2.03
N SER A 271 -1.93 2.90 -1.56
CA SER A 271 -2.33 4.07 -2.35
C SER A 271 -1.51 4.21 -3.63
N LEU A 272 -0.19 4.00 -3.55
CA LEU A 272 0.69 3.99 -4.72
C LEU A 272 0.29 2.91 -5.72
N ILE A 273 0.02 1.68 -5.27
CA ILE A 273 -0.46 0.58 -6.14
C ILE A 273 -1.70 1.02 -6.91
N VAL A 274 -2.71 1.59 -6.23
CA VAL A 274 -3.95 2.03 -6.87
C VAL A 274 -3.72 3.19 -7.84
N LEU A 275 -2.83 4.13 -7.51
CA LEU A 275 -2.43 5.21 -8.41
C LEU A 275 -1.72 4.70 -9.67
N LEU A 276 -0.83 3.71 -9.55
CA LEU A 276 -0.17 3.07 -10.69
C LEU A 276 -1.18 2.33 -11.57
N CYS A 277 -2.13 1.59 -10.96
CA CYS A 277 -3.24 0.98 -11.69
C CYS A 277 -4.09 2.02 -12.44
N SER A 278 -4.35 3.16 -11.80
CA SER A 278 -5.10 4.27 -12.40
C SER A 278 -4.38 4.88 -13.60
N TRP A 279 -3.06 5.04 -13.50
CA TRP A 279 -2.25 5.50 -14.64
C TRP A 279 -2.23 4.50 -15.80
N ILE A 280 -2.14 3.20 -15.51
CA ILE A 280 -2.27 2.13 -16.52
C ILE A 280 -3.65 2.21 -17.20
N ALA A 281 -4.73 2.39 -16.45
CA ALA A 281 -6.07 2.55 -17.00
C ALA A 281 -6.20 3.78 -17.90
N TRP A 282 -5.69 4.93 -17.46
CA TRP A 282 -5.67 6.15 -18.25
C TRP A 282 -4.94 5.98 -19.60
N THR A 283 -3.74 5.39 -19.58
CA THR A 283 -2.93 5.20 -20.80
C THR A 283 -3.58 4.23 -21.79
N HIS A 284 -4.41 3.30 -21.31
CA HIS A 284 -5.15 2.34 -22.15
C HIS A 284 -6.54 2.84 -22.59
N ALA A 285 -7.04 3.94 -22.01
CA ALA A 285 -8.38 4.42 -22.24
C ALA A 285 -8.68 4.84 -23.69
N ARG A 286 -7.66 5.02 -24.56
CA ARG A 286 -7.88 5.25 -26.00
C ARG A 286 -8.35 4.01 -26.74
N ARG A 287 -7.87 2.83 -26.31
CA ARG A 287 -8.20 1.54 -26.94
C ARG A 287 -9.43 0.91 -26.32
N SER A 288 -9.63 1.13 -25.02
CA SER A 288 -10.69 0.49 -24.25
C SER A 288 -11.29 1.47 -23.23
N PRO A 289 -12.01 2.52 -23.69
CA PRO A 289 -12.59 3.53 -22.80
C PRO A 289 -13.50 2.91 -21.74
N LEU A 290 -14.31 1.91 -22.13
CA LEU A 290 -15.18 1.16 -21.21
C LEU A 290 -14.41 0.54 -20.03
N ALA A 291 -13.39 -0.27 -20.32
CA ALA A 291 -12.61 -0.95 -19.29
C ALA A 291 -11.83 0.04 -18.43
N ALA A 292 -11.31 1.11 -19.04
CA ALA A 292 -10.58 2.13 -18.31
C ALA A 292 -11.49 2.95 -17.39
N THR A 293 -12.68 3.34 -17.81
CA THR A 293 -13.66 4.02 -16.94
C THR A 293 -14.02 3.14 -15.76
N ILE A 294 -14.34 1.85 -15.99
CA ILE A 294 -14.63 0.91 -14.90
C ILE A 294 -13.45 0.79 -13.94
N ALA A 295 -12.23 0.56 -14.46
CA ALA A 295 -11.04 0.43 -13.64
C ALA A 295 -10.75 1.70 -12.83
N LEU A 296 -10.91 2.89 -13.42
CA LEU A 296 -10.69 4.16 -12.73
C LEU A 296 -11.77 4.42 -11.66
N SER A 297 -13.04 4.12 -11.92
CA SER A 297 -14.10 4.24 -10.90
C SER A 297 -13.88 3.28 -9.73
N LEU A 298 -13.47 2.03 -10.01
CA LEU A 298 -13.10 1.08 -8.95
C LEU A 298 -11.83 1.53 -8.21
N SER A 299 -10.85 2.13 -8.89
CA SER A 299 -9.69 2.74 -8.24
C SER A 299 -10.07 3.91 -7.33
N THR A 300 -11.08 4.71 -7.71
CA THR A 300 -11.63 5.74 -6.83
C THR A 300 -12.17 5.13 -5.54
N LEU A 301 -12.96 4.05 -5.63
CA LEU A 301 -13.47 3.35 -4.44
C LEU A 301 -12.32 2.75 -3.60
N ALA A 302 -11.33 2.12 -4.25
CA ALA A 302 -10.15 1.59 -3.57
C ALA A 302 -9.36 2.70 -2.84
N LEU A 303 -9.23 3.91 -3.41
CA LEU A 303 -8.60 5.03 -2.70
C LEU A 303 -9.51 5.64 -1.64
N LEU A 304 -10.84 5.68 -1.82
CA LEU A 304 -11.78 6.05 -0.74
C LEU A 304 -11.67 5.12 0.48
N SER A 305 -11.21 3.89 0.29
CA SER A 305 -11.00 2.90 1.36
C SER A 305 -9.55 2.77 1.82
N ALA A 306 -8.55 3.15 1.03
CA ALA A 306 -7.14 3.16 1.47
C ALA A 306 -6.73 4.49 2.09
N TRP A 307 -7.05 5.59 1.40
CA TRP A 307 -6.75 6.95 1.81
C TRP A 307 -7.53 7.98 0.98
N ALA A 308 -8.68 8.40 1.52
CA ALA A 308 -9.72 9.11 0.77
C ALA A 308 -9.28 10.37 0.01
N PRO A 309 -8.38 11.24 0.52
CA PRO A 309 -7.99 12.45 -0.20
C PRO A 309 -7.48 12.21 -1.63
N LEU A 310 -6.82 11.07 -1.89
CA LEU A 310 -6.30 10.75 -3.22
C LEU A 310 -7.38 10.28 -4.20
N ALA A 311 -8.57 9.91 -3.75
CA ALA A 311 -9.62 9.36 -4.59
C ALA A 311 -10.08 10.32 -5.70
N ILE A 312 -9.86 11.64 -5.50
CA ILE A 312 -10.13 12.66 -6.52
C ILE A 312 -9.30 12.45 -7.80
N VAL A 313 -8.11 11.87 -7.70
CA VAL A 313 -7.21 11.65 -8.85
C VAL A 313 -7.79 10.65 -9.84
N PRO A 314 -8.06 9.36 -9.49
CA PRO A 314 -8.69 8.44 -10.43
C PRO A 314 -10.09 8.89 -10.85
N LEU A 315 -10.83 9.60 -9.99
CA LEU A 315 -12.15 10.13 -10.35
C LEU A 315 -12.05 11.15 -11.49
N ALA A 316 -11.14 12.12 -11.37
CA ALA A 316 -10.89 13.12 -12.40
C ALA A 316 -10.36 12.49 -13.69
N LEU A 317 -9.51 11.46 -13.59
CA LEU A 317 -9.08 10.68 -14.74
C LEU A 317 -10.26 9.94 -15.40
N ALA A 318 -11.18 9.36 -14.64
CA ALA A 318 -12.38 8.69 -15.17
C ALA A 318 -13.26 9.67 -15.96
N LEU A 319 -13.49 10.86 -15.40
CA LEU A 319 -14.19 11.95 -16.09
C LEU A 319 -13.46 12.36 -17.36
N GLY A 320 -12.13 12.51 -17.31
CA GLY A 320 -11.30 12.78 -18.47
C GLY A 320 -11.42 11.71 -19.56
N VAL A 321 -11.56 10.43 -19.20
CA VAL A 321 -11.81 9.35 -20.16
C VAL A 321 -13.16 9.52 -20.84
N VAL A 322 -14.22 9.79 -20.08
CA VAL A 322 -15.59 9.98 -20.60
C VAL A 322 -15.64 11.20 -21.53
N VAL A 323 -15.11 12.34 -21.10
CA VAL A 323 -15.04 13.57 -21.92
C VAL A 323 -14.29 13.32 -23.22
N ARG A 324 -13.14 12.64 -23.15
CA ARG A 324 -12.33 12.33 -24.33
C ARG A 324 -13.00 11.32 -25.27
N ALA A 325 -13.77 10.37 -24.74
CA ALA A 325 -14.52 9.42 -25.56
C ALA A 325 -15.71 10.08 -26.29
N GLY A 326 -16.21 11.19 -25.76
CA GLY A 326 -17.25 12.02 -26.37
C GLY A 326 -18.67 11.46 -26.19
N PRO A 327 -19.70 12.28 -26.50
CA PRO A 327 -21.10 11.92 -26.24
C PRO A 327 -21.58 10.71 -27.04
N ARG A 328 -21.05 10.50 -28.25
CA ARG A 328 -21.39 9.34 -29.09
C ARG A 328 -21.02 8.01 -28.42
N TRP A 329 -19.90 7.96 -27.69
CA TRP A 329 -19.52 6.76 -26.96
C TRP A 329 -20.51 6.47 -25.83
N VAL A 330 -20.88 7.50 -25.05
CA VAL A 330 -21.84 7.38 -23.94
C VAL A 330 -23.21 6.94 -24.44
N LEU A 331 -23.74 7.60 -25.46
CA LEU A 331 -25.05 7.27 -26.06
C LEU A 331 -25.05 5.89 -26.75
N GLY A 332 -23.88 5.39 -27.13
CA GLY A 332 -23.70 4.05 -27.71
C GLY A 332 -23.64 2.92 -26.69
N LEU A 333 -23.55 3.20 -25.38
CA LEU A 333 -23.56 2.18 -24.34
C LEU A 333 -24.96 1.56 -24.21
N ARG A 334 -25.06 0.24 -24.34
CA ARG A 334 -26.33 -0.51 -24.22
C ARG A 334 -26.14 -1.81 -23.46
N GLY A 335 -27.23 -2.34 -22.90
CA GLY A 335 -27.30 -3.64 -22.23
C GLY A 335 -26.26 -3.80 -21.11
N SER A 336 -25.56 -4.93 -21.10
CA SER A 336 -24.59 -5.27 -20.05
C SER A 336 -23.41 -4.31 -19.95
N ARG A 337 -23.02 -3.64 -21.05
CA ARG A 337 -21.93 -2.65 -21.02
C ARG A 337 -22.34 -1.38 -20.28
N LEU A 338 -23.56 -0.90 -20.51
CA LEU A 338 -24.11 0.25 -19.79
C LEU A 338 -24.25 -0.10 -18.31
N LEU A 339 -24.82 -1.27 -17.99
CA LEU A 339 -24.98 -1.71 -16.61
C LEU A 339 -23.64 -1.80 -15.88
N ALA A 340 -22.59 -2.36 -16.50
CA ALA A 340 -21.27 -2.45 -15.90
C ALA A 340 -20.64 -1.09 -15.60
N VAL A 341 -20.80 -0.10 -16.49
CA VAL A 341 -20.31 1.27 -16.27
C VAL A 341 -21.12 1.95 -15.17
N LEU A 342 -22.45 1.87 -15.23
CA LEU A 342 -23.31 2.48 -14.22
C LEU A 342 -23.03 1.87 -12.84
N ALA A 343 -22.87 0.55 -12.73
CA ALA A 343 -22.53 -0.11 -11.49
C ALA A 343 -21.19 0.39 -10.93
N ALA A 344 -20.14 0.49 -11.77
CA ALA A 344 -18.83 0.98 -11.34
C ALA A 344 -18.87 2.46 -10.93
N ILE A 345 -19.59 3.31 -11.67
CA ILE A 345 -19.71 4.74 -11.36
C ILE A 345 -20.56 4.96 -10.11
N LEU A 346 -21.72 4.30 -9.98
CA LEU A 346 -22.64 4.46 -8.86
C LEU A 346 -22.09 3.87 -7.56
N ALA A 347 -21.19 2.89 -7.63
CA ALA A 347 -20.51 2.35 -6.45
C ALA A 347 -19.67 3.42 -5.72
N VAL A 348 -19.12 4.41 -6.44
CA VAL A 348 -18.31 5.48 -5.84
C VAL A 348 -19.13 6.39 -4.91
N PRO A 349 -20.20 7.09 -5.36
CA PRO A 349 -21.01 7.91 -4.47
C PRO A 349 -21.73 7.06 -3.42
N ALA A 350 -22.15 5.83 -3.74
CA ALA A 350 -22.74 4.93 -2.76
C ALA A 350 -21.76 4.64 -1.60
N TYR A 351 -20.50 4.30 -1.91
CA TYR A 351 -19.48 4.06 -0.89
C TYR A 351 -19.11 5.35 -0.15
N ALA A 352 -19.00 6.48 -0.85
CA ALA A 352 -18.70 7.76 -0.23
C ALA A 352 -19.78 8.17 0.79
N VAL A 353 -21.06 8.04 0.44
CA VAL A 353 -22.19 8.37 1.32
C VAL A 353 -22.32 7.38 2.48
N ALA A 354 -22.17 6.08 2.21
CA ALA A 354 -22.37 5.05 3.22
C ALA A 354 -21.20 4.90 4.20
N VAL A 355 -19.99 5.31 3.80
CA VAL A 355 -18.76 5.05 4.57
C VAL A 355 -17.93 6.33 4.72
N THR A 356 -17.38 6.85 3.62
CA THR A 356 -16.31 7.85 3.70
C THR A 356 -16.76 9.17 4.32
N ILE A 357 -17.94 9.67 3.97
CA ILE A 357 -18.47 10.93 4.51
C ILE A 357 -18.78 10.77 6.01
N PRO A 358 -19.52 9.75 6.47
CA PRO A 358 -19.69 9.49 7.90
C PRO A 358 -18.37 9.42 8.67
N ASP A 359 -17.37 8.70 8.14
CA ASP A 359 -16.04 8.58 8.76
C ASP A 359 -15.34 9.95 8.83
N LEU A 360 -15.40 10.74 7.76
CA LEU A 360 -14.83 12.08 7.70
C LEU A 360 -15.53 13.04 8.68
N LEU A 361 -16.84 12.94 8.85
CA LEU A 361 -17.57 13.78 9.81
C LEU A 361 -17.23 13.43 11.26
N ARG A 362 -16.84 12.18 11.54
CA ARG A 362 -16.55 11.68 12.89
C ARG A 362 -15.09 11.83 13.31
N GLU A 363 -14.17 11.70 12.35
CA GLU A 363 -12.71 11.68 12.56
C GLU A 363 -11.96 12.70 11.70
N GLY A 364 -12.64 13.59 10.98
CA GLY A 364 -12.02 14.56 10.06
C GLY A 364 -11.02 15.48 10.74
N ASP A 365 -11.23 15.82 12.02
CA ASP A 365 -10.31 16.65 12.80
C ASP A 365 -8.92 16.01 12.92
N ALA A 366 -8.83 14.67 12.85
CA ALA A 366 -7.56 13.95 12.85
C ALA A 366 -6.71 14.30 11.63
N LEU A 367 -7.29 14.81 10.53
CA LEU A 367 -6.54 15.28 9.35
C LEU A 367 -5.78 16.59 9.61
N SER A 368 -6.08 17.29 10.71
CA SER A 368 -5.34 18.47 11.15
C SER A 368 -4.21 18.15 12.13
N ALA A 369 -4.13 16.91 12.63
CA ALA A 369 -3.14 16.51 13.64
C ALA A 369 -1.69 16.57 13.15
N ASP A 370 -0.79 16.85 14.08
CA ASP A 370 0.65 16.74 13.89
C ASP A 370 1.10 15.32 14.19
N GLY A 371 1.42 14.58 13.13
CA GLY A 371 2.05 13.27 13.23
C GLY A 371 3.55 13.35 12.95
N GLY A 372 4.29 12.31 13.32
CA GLY A 372 5.70 12.17 12.93
C GLY A 372 5.81 11.93 11.42
N ILE A 373 6.43 12.86 10.69
CA ILE A 373 6.79 12.68 9.28
C ILE A 373 8.12 13.36 8.99
N PHE A 374 8.82 12.88 7.97
CA PHE A 374 10.04 13.52 7.48
C PHE A 374 9.75 14.91 6.92
N LEU A 375 10.78 15.75 6.91
CA LEU A 375 10.69 17.08 6.30
C LEU A 375 10.64 16.92 4.78
N PHE A 376 9.48 17.18 4.20
CA PHE A 376 9.31 17.30 2.75
C PHE A 376 8.83 18.70 2.45
N ALA A 377 9.75 19.61 2.16
CA ALA A 377 9.41 21.01 1.93
C ALA A 377 8.44 21.17 0.74
N PRO A 378 7.54 22.17 0.77
CA PRO A 378 6.65 22.46 -0.37
C PRO A 378 7.40 22.66 -1.68
N ALA A 379 8.60 23.26 -1.61
CA ALA A 379 9.49 23.48 -2.75
C ALA A 379 9.85 22.16 -3.46
N ASN A 380 9.99 21.06 -2.72
CA ASN A 380 10.37 19.75 -3.24
C ASN A 380 9.24 19.19 -4.10
N TYR A 381 8.01 19.26 -3.60
CA TYR A 381 6.82 18.89 -4.34
C TYR A 381 6.65 19.74 -5.61
N ILE A 382 6.76 21.07 -5.47
CA ILE A 382 6.63 22.01 -6.59
C ILE A 382 7.70 21.72 -7.65
N LEU A 383 8.93 21.43 -7.25
CA LEU A 383 10.03 21.08 -8.14
C LEU A 383 9.71 19.80 -8.93
N VAL A 384 9.35 18.70 -8.25
CA VAL A 384 9.00 17.42 -8.90
C VAL A 384 7.84 17.61 -9.88
N MET A 385 6.79 18.32 -9.46
CA MET A 385 5.63 18.61 -10.30
C MET A 385 6.02 19.43 -11.54
N THR A 386 6.76 20.52 -11.34
CA THR A 386 7.16 21.45 -12.41
C THR A 386 8.05 20.77 -13.44
N VAL A 387 9.07 20.03 -12.99
CA VAL A 387 9.97 19.27 -13.88
C VAL A 387 9.18 18.24 -14.68
N THR A 388 8.26 17.51 -14.02
CA THR A 388 7.43 16.50 -14.67
C THR A 388 6.54 17.12 -15.75
N LEU A 389 5.88 18.24 -15.44
CA LEU A 389 5.05 18.99 -16.39
C LEU A 389 5.86 19.52 -17.57
N ILE A 390 7.00 20.16 -17.33
CA ILE A 390 7.86 20.72 -18.39
C ILE A 390 8.29 19.62 -19.36
N VAL A 391 8.82 18.50 -18.84
CA VAL A 391 9.26 17.38 -19.69
C VAL A 391 8.10 16.84 -20.53
N LEU A 392 6.91 16.70 -19.94
CA LEU A 392 5.74 16.23 -20.66
C LEU A 392 5.24 17.22 -21.70
N LEU A 393 5.16 18.51 -21.40
CA LEU A 393 4.77 19.54 -22.36
C LEU A 393 5.74 19.59 -23.54
N LEU A 394 7.05 19.52 -23.28
CA LEU A 394 8.07 19.46 -24.34
C LEU A 394 7.91 18.22 -25.23
N THR A 395 7.56 17.07 -24.64
CA THR A 395 7.35 15.83 -25.40
C THR A 395 6.01 15.79 -26.14
N ALA A 396 4.98 16.41 -25.56
CA ALA A 396 3.63 16.50 -26.10
C ALA A 396 3.55 17.50 -27.26
N TRP A 397 4.24 18.64 -27.15
CA TRP A 397 4.38 19.64 -28.22
C TRP A 397 4.99 19.05 -29.49
N ARG A 398 5.86 18.04 -29.36
CA ARG A 398 6.40 17.28 -30.50
C ARG A 398 5.46 16.19 -31.05
N GLY A 399 4.18 16.24 -30.68
CA GLY A 399 3.09 15.42 -31.23
C GLY A 399 3.05 13.96 -30.79
N ARG A 400 3.92 13.51 -29.88
CA ARG A 400 4.05 12.07 -29.56
C ARG A 400 3.30 11.62 -28.30
N MET A 401 3.01 12.51 -27.35
CA MET A 401 2.53 12.11 -26.02
C MET A 401 1.42 13.00 -25.44
N TRP A 402 0.60 13.65 -26.29
CA TRP A 402 -0.49 14.54 -25.82
C TRP A 402 -1.43 13.88 -24.80
N SER A 403 -1.76 12.59 -24.99
CA SER A 403 -2.59 11.86 -24.01
C SER A 403 -1.99 11.79 -22.61
N ASN A 404 -0.67 11.65 -22.52
CA ASN A 404 0.02 11.52 -21.25
C ASN A 404 0.11 12.88 -20.58
N ALA A 405 0.38 13.94 -21.35
CA ALA A 405 0.38 15.31 -20.85
C ALA A 405 -1.00 15.73 -20.32
N VAL A 406 -2.08 15.42 -21.05
CA VAL A 406 -3.46 15.68 -20.57
C VAL A 406 -3.74 14.90 -19.29
N GLY A 407 -3.39 13.61 -19.24
CA GLY A 407 -3.57 12.81 -18.04
C GLY A 407 -2.83 13.38 -16.85
N LEU A 408 -1.58 13.79 -17.04
CA LEU A 408 -0.81 14.40 -15.96
C LEU A 408 -1.39 15.74 -15.52
N GLY A 409 -1.83 16.58 -16.47
CA GLY A 409 -2.52 17.82 -16.16
C GLY A 409 -3.74 17.57 -15.27
N ILE A 410 -4.52 16.52 -15.55
CA ILE A 410 -5.63 16.09 -14.70
C ILE A 410 -5.13 15.66 -13.31
N VAL A 411 -4.07 14.84 -13.22
CA VAL A 411 -3.52 14.41 -11.92
C VAL A 411 -3.01 15.60 -11.11
N VAL A 412 -2.33 16.57 -11.74
CA VAL A 412 -1.84 17.78 -11.06
C VAL A 412 -2.98 18.65 -10.58
N LEU A 413 -3.99 18.90 -11.40
CA LEU A 413 -5.15 19.72 -11.02
C LEU A 413 -5.96 19.05 -9.90
N ALA A 414 -6.30 17.77 -10.05
CA ALA A 414 -6.99 17.00 -9.02
C ALA A 414 -6.15 16.88 -7.74
N GLY A 415 -4.84 16.66 -7.92
CA GLY A 415 -3.83 16.68 -6.86
C GLY A 415 -3.87 17.98 -6.07
N GLY A 416 -3.82 19.11 -6.77
CA GLY A 416 -3.92 20.45 -6.20
C GLY A 416 -5.20 20.64 -5.40
N VAL A 417 -6.36 20.21 -5.90
CA VAL A 417 -7.63 20.30 -5.16
C VAL A 417 -7.58 19.52 -3.85
N GLY A 418 -7.11 18.27 -3.87
CA GLY A 418 -6.97 17.46 -2.65
C GLY A 418 -5.96 18.05 -1.66
N LEU A 419 -4.84 18.59 -2.16
CA LEU A 419 -3.84 19.26 -1.33
C LEU A 419 -4.38 20.55 -0.72
N SER A 420 -5.10 21.37 -1.50
CA SER A 420 -5.74 22.59 -1.01
C SER A 420 -6.76 22.29 0.08
N TYR A 421 -7.52 21.21 -0.03
CA TYR A 421 -8.41 20.76 1.03
C TYR A 421 -7.64 20.43 2.32
N LEU A 422 -6.54 19.65 2.24
CA LEU A 422 -5.74 19.30 3.42
C LEU A 422 -5.04 20.50 4.05
N VAL A 423 -4.59 21.46 3.24
CA VAL A 423 -4.05 22.75 3.71
C VAL A 423 -5.16 23.57 4.39
N ALA A 424 -6.37 23.60 3.81
CA ALA A 424 -7.51 24.32 4.38
C ALA A 424 -7.88 23.79 5.78
N GLN A 425 -7.77 22.47 6.01
CA GLN A 425 -7.99 21.85 7.33
C GLN A 425 -7.00 22.30 8.41
N ARG A 426 -5.91 22.98 8.02
CA ARG A 426 -4.85 23.44 8.93
C ARG A 426 -4.73 24.96 9.01
N LEU A 427 -5.67 25.69 8.41
CA LEU A 427 -5.70 27.15 8.54
C LEU A 427 -5.94 27.54 10.00
N GLY A 428 -5.06 28.39 10.54
CA GLY A 428 -5.09 28.80 11.94
C GLY A 428 -4.14 28.02 12.87
N LEU A 429 -3.46 26.99 12.37
CA LEU A 429 -2.36 26.32 13.09
C LEU A 429 -1.01 26.97 12.76
N ASP A 430 -0.03 26.80 13.64
CA ASP A 430 1.33 27.36 13.48
C ASP A 430 2.02 26.89 12.19
N GLN A 431 1.77 25.63 11.79
CA GLN A 431 2.31 25.04 10.58
C GLN A 431 1.20 24.53 9.66
N VAL A 432 0.90 25.28 8.61
CA VAL A 432 -0.10 24.87 7.59
C VAL A 432 0.41 23.68 6.75
N TRP A 433 1.72 23.61 6.51
CA TRP A 433 2.37 22.50 5.81
C TRP A 433 2.76 21.38 6.79
N GLY A 434 1.76 20.75 7.38
CA GLY A 434 1.93 19.68 8.37
C GLY A 434 1.87 18.26 7.79
N TYR A 435 1.62 17.30 8.68
CA TYR A 435 1.73 15.86 8.41
C TYR A 435 0.94 15.38 7.17
N TYR A 436 -0.36 15.66 7.07
CA TYR A 436 -1.18 15.15 5.95
C TYR A 436 -0.91 15.84 4.60
N PRO A 437 -0.75 17.18 4.51
CA PRO A 437 -0.28 17.83 3.27
C PRO A 437 1.06 17.29 2.77
N ILE A 438 2.01 17.03 3.68
CA ILE A 438 3.30 16.40 3.36
C ILE A 438 3.08 14.99 2.81
N LYS A 439 2.38 14.12 3.55
CA LYS A 439 2.10 12.73 3.13
C LYS A 439 1.41 12.68 1.77
N TYR A 440 0.47 13.61 1.51
CA TYR A 440 -0.24 13.73 0.24
C TYR A 440 0.65 14.06 -0.93
N SER A 441 1.39 15.15 -0.80
CA SER A 441 2.29 15.65 -1.84
C SER A 441 3.38 14.62 -2.14
N TRP A 442 3.87 13.92 -1.12
CA TRP A 442 4.82 12.84 -1.25
C TRP A 442 4.28 11.65 -2.06
N ILE A 443 3.09 11.11 -1.72
CA ILE A 443 2.50 10.00 -2.48
C ILE A 443 2.29 10.38 -3.96
N LEU A 444 1.83 11.60 -4.23
CA LEU A 444 1.72 12.10 -5.61
C LEU A 444 3.08 12.20 -6.29
N ALA A 445 4.10 12.71 -5.60
CA ALA A 445 5.46 12.80 -6.12
C ALA A 445 5.99 11.42 -6.55
N MET A 446 5.72 10.35 -5.79
CA MET A 446 6.11 8.98 -6.17
C MET A 446 5.56 8.58 -7.55
N LEU A 447 4.25 8.81 -7.78
CA LEU A 447 3.63 8.55 -9.08
C LEU A 447 4.29 9.41 -10.18
N MET A 448 4.47 10.71 -9.91
CA MET A 448 5.08 11.66 -10.86
C MET A 448 6.47 11.23 -11.28
N ILE A 449 7.30 10.77 -10.34
CA ILE A 449 8.66 10.29 -10.58
C ILE A 449 8.65 9.09 -11.54
N ILE A 450 7.76 8.12 -11.33
CA ILE A 450 7.65 6.94 -12.21
C ILE A 450 7.21 7.37 -13.61
N VAL A 451 6.21 8.25 -13.71
CA VAL A 451 5.74 8.78 -15.00
C VAL A 451 6.82 9.59 -15.71
N LEU A 452 7.57 10.41 -14.97
CA LEU A 452 8.69 11.20 -15.46
C LEU A 452 9.78 10.30 -16.04
N ALA A 453 10.23 9.31 -15.29
CA ALA A 453 11.25 8.36 -15.72
C ALA A 453 10.87 7.68 -17.03
N VAL A 454 9.63 7.16 -17.13
CA VAL A 454 9.14 6.51 -18.34
C VAL A 454 9.04 7.48 -19.51
N THR A 455 8.61 8.71 -19.26
CA THR A 455 8.48 9.76 -20.29
C THR A 455 9.85 10.15 -20.84
N MET A 456 10.85 10.37 -19.98
CA MET A 456 12.23 10.69 -20.38
C MET A 456 12.84 9.57 -21.21
N LEU A 457 12.74 8.32 -20.74
CA LEU A 457 13.26 7.15 -21.45
C LEU A 457 12.57 6.95 -22.82
N SER A 458 11.25 7.17 -22.88
CA SER A 458 10.49 7.12 -24.14
C SER A 458 10.96 8.20 -25.12
N TRP A 459 11.17 9.42 -24.63
CA TRP A 459 11.66 10.54 -25.42
C TRP A 459 13.06 10.30 -25.99
N MET A 460 13.97 9.74 -25.19
CA MET A 460 15.31 9.34 -25.62
C MET A 460 15.24 8.29 -26.74
N SER A 461 14.38 7.29 -26.60
CA SER A 461 14.23 6.20 -27.57
C SER A 461 13.73 6.68 -28.93
N GLY A 462 12.77 7.60 -28.95
CA GLY A 462 12.16 8.10 -30.18
C GLY A 462 13.03 9.11 -30.95
N SER A 463 14.02 9.71 -30.28
CA SER A 463 14.90 10.73 -30.87
C SER A 463 16.08 10.11 -31.64
N ALA A 464 16.45 8.88 -31.31
CA ALA A 464 17.59 8.17 -31.90
C ALA A 464 17.46 7.86 -33.40
N LYS A 465 16.22 7.79 -33.94
CA LYS A 465 15.99 7.47 -35.36
C LYS A 465 16.02 8.67 -36.32
N ARG A 466 16.01 9.91 -35.82
CA ARG A 466 15.87 11.13 -36.66
C ARG A 466 17.05 12.09 -36.59
N ALA A 467 18.04 11.84 -35.75
CA ALA A 467 19.00 12.85 -35.40
C ALA A 467 20.39 12.48 -35.94
N GLY A 468 20.90 13.30 -36.88
CA GLY A 468 22.31 13.32 -37.31
C GLY A 468 23.25 13.72 -36.16
N ALA A 469 24.34 14.44 -36.42
CA ALA A 469 25.37 14.78 -35.39
C ALA A 469 24.80 15.37 -34.08
N TRP A 470 23.73 16.18 -34.14
CA TRP A 470 23.00 16.73 -32.98
C TRP A 470 22.26 15.68 -32.12
N GLY A 471 22.03 14.49 -32.66
CA GLY A 471 21.48 13.33 -31.95
C GLY A 471 22.48 12.61 -31.07
N ALA A 472 23.77 12.76 -31.34
CA ALA A 472 24.85 12.16 -30.55
C ALA A 472 25.07 12.93 -29.24
N LEU A 473 24.99 14.27 -29.27
CA LEU A 473 25.15 15.14 -28.08
C LEU A 473 23.92 15.18 -27.15
N ARG A 474 22.71 14.97 -27.68
CA ARG A 474 21.47 14.93 -26.86
C ARG A 474 21.33 13.70 -25.98
N LYS A 475 21.88 12.56 -26.40
CA LYS A 475 21.78 11.29 -25.64
C LYS A 475 22.49 11.34 -24.28
N PRO A 476 23.75 11.81 -24.16
CA PRO A 476 24.42 11.92 -22.87
C PRO A 476 23.78 12.99 -21.99
N GLY A 477 23.33 14.14 -22.53
CA GLY A 477 22.67 15.18 -21.71
C GLY A 477 21.35 14.72 -21.08
N VAL A 478 20.53 13.95 -21.81
CA VAL A 478 19.27 13.43 -21.27
C VAL A 478 19.51 12.19 -20.40
N ALA A 479 20.47 11.34 -20.76
CA ALA A 479 20.89 10.24 -19.88
C ALA A 479 21.45 10.78 -18.56
N ALA A 480 22.25 11.84 -18.61
CA ALA A 480 22.76 12.55 -17.45
C ALA A 480 21.63 13.24 -16.68
N ALA A 481 20.63 13.84 -17.35
CA ALA A 481 19.47 14.41 -16.68
C ALA A 481 18.58 13.35 -16.02
N THR A 482 18.33 12.21 -16.68
CA THR A 482 17.59 11.08 -16.10
C THR A 482 18.38 10.45 -14.97
N ALA A 483 19.70 10.27 -15.14
CA ALA A 483 20.58 9.82 -14.08
C ALA A 483 20.63 10.83 -12.93
N LEU A 484 20.67 12.13 -13.17
CA LEU A 484 20.64 13.18 -12.15
C LEU A 484 19.30 13.25 -11.42
N VAL A 485 18.18 13.06 -12.12
CA VAL A 485 16.86 12.96 -11.48
C VAL A 485 16.80 11.70 -10.64
N ILE A 486 17.20 10.54 -11.17
CA ILE A 486 17.22 9.28 -10.43
C ILE A 486 18.19 9.37 -9.24
N LEU A 487 19.41 9.88 -9.44
CA LEU A 487 20.44 10.04 -8.42
C LEU A 487 20.04 11.09 -7.39
N GLY A 488 19.44 12.22 -7.80
CA GLY A 488 18.92 13.24 -6.90
C GLY A 488 17.73 12.76 -6.07
N LEU A 489 16.92 11.85 -6.61
CA LEU A 489 15.86 11.17 -5.86
C LEU A 489 16.39 10.07 -4.94
N LEU A 490 17.50 9.42 -5.32
CA LEU A 490 18.21 8.45 -4.49
C LEU A 490 19.05 9.12 -3.39
N HIS A 491 19.47 10.38 -3.58
CA HIS A 491 20.35 11.15 -2.69
C HIS A 491 19.68 12.43 -2.20
N TRP A 492 18.38 12.39 -1.91
CA TRP A 492 17.67 13.57 -1.42
C TRP A 492 18.40 14.12 -0.16
N PRO A 493 18.85 15.39 -0.13
CA PRO A 493 19.87 15.85 0.82
C PRO A 493 19.40 15.91 2.29
N GLU A 494 18.10 15.86 2.54
CA GLU A 494 17.48 15.80 3.88
C GLU A 494 17.20 14.37 4.35
N LEU A 495 17.84 13.37 3.74
CA LEU A 495 17.87 12.05 4.34
C LEU A 495 18.64 12.17 5.67
N THR A 496 17.92 12.09 6.79
CA THR A 496 18.51 11.76 8.11
C THR A 496 19.50 10.61 7.95
N GLU A 497 20.51 10.48 8.81
CA GLU A 497 21.46 9.36 8.72
C GLU A 497 20.75 8.00 8.57
N GLU A 498 19.58 7.85 9.21
CA GLU A 498 18.70 6.67 9.14
C GLU A 498 18.08 6.37 7.77
N SER A 499 17.84 7.39 6.94
CA SER A 499 17.15 7.25 5.64
C SER A 499 18.11 7.16 4.46
N ARG A 500 19.41 7.38 4.69
CA ARG A 500 20.49 7.11 3.71
C ARG A 500 20.68 5.62 3.48
N ASP A 501 20.28 4.81 4.43
CA ASP A 501 20.27 3.37 4.33
C ASP A 501 19.35 2.93 3.19
N LEU A 502 19.87 2.01 2.36
CA LEU A 502 19.05 1.40 1.33
C LEU A 502 17.95 0.59 2.04
N PRO A 503 16.73 0.52 1.52
CA PRO A 503 15.66 -0.25 2.16
C PRO A 503 16.03 -1.73 2.42
N LEU A 504 16.95 -2.28 1.63
CA LEU A 504 17.54 -3.59 1.85
C LEU A 504 18.43 -3.67 3.11
N SER A 505 19.16 -2.60 3.48
CA SER A 505 19.93 -2.59 4.72
C SER A 505 18.99 -2.56 5.94
N LEU A 506 17.92 -1.75 5.88
CA LEU A 506 16.89 -1.74 6.93
C LEU A 506 16.27 -3.13 7.14
N ILE A 507 15.89 -3.81 6.05
CA ILE A 507 15.35 -5.18 6.12
C ILE A 507 16.41 -6.18 6.64
N SER A 508 17.69 -5.94 6.35
CA SER A 508 18.79 -6.79 6.82
C SER A 508 19.17 -6.59 8.30
N GLY A 509 18.62 -5.56 8.97
CA GLY A 509 18.77 -5.31 10.40
C GLY A 509 19.52 -4.02 10.78
N SER A 510 19.65 -3.04 9.88
CA SER A 510 20.29 -1.75 10.20
C SER A 510 19.36 -0.73 10.89
N SER A 511 18.27 -1.20 11.53
CA SER A 511 17.38 -0.29 12.27
C SER A 511 18.04 0.29 13.50
N ASN A 512 17.71 1.54 13.84
CA ASN A 512 18.18 2.18 15.07
C ASN A 512 17.58 1.60 16.35
N ILE A 513 16.49 0.84 16.25
CA ILE A 513 15.94 0.08 17.37
C ILE A 513 16.77 -1.19 17.52
N SER A 514 17.38 -1.36 18.69
CA SER A 514 18.22 -2.52 18.96
C SER A 514 17.40 -3.82 18.98
N SER A 515 18.05 -4.95 18.67
CA SER A 515 17.42 -6.27 18.73
C SER A 515 16.87 -6.60 20.10
N ASP A 516 17.57 -6.16 21.14
CA ASP A 516 17.28 -6.48 22.54
C ASP A 516 16.04 -5.73 23.03
N VAL A 517 15.81 -4.53 22.50
CA VAL A 517 14.59 -3.74 22.76
C VAL A 517 13.37 -4.41 22.16
N VAL A 518 13.46 -4.86 20.90
CA VAL A 518 12.38 -5.60 20.24
C VAL A 518 12.13 -6.95 20.91
N ALA A 519 13.18 -7.68 21.28
CA ALA A 519 13.07 -8.94 22.02
C ALA A 519 12.43 -8.72 23.39
N THR A 520 12.78 -7.62 24.08
CA THR A 520 12.15 -7.22 25.34
C THR A 520 10.65 -6.96 25.13
N LEU A 521 10.27 -6.20 24.11
CA LEU A 521 8.86 -5.98 23.78
C LEU A 521 8.08 -7.29 23.62
N PHE A 522 8.58 -8.23 22.80
CA PHE A 522 7.88 -9.50 22.61
C PHE A 522 7.83 -10.34 23.89
N ALA A 523 8.93 -10.41 24.64
CA ALA A 523 8.98 -11.15 25.89
C ALA A 523 8.07 -10.58 26.99
N ARG A 524 7.72 -9.29 26.91
CA ARG A 524 6.85 -8.59 27.88
C ARG A 524 5.43 -8.35 27.36
N SER A 525 5.13 -8.73 26.12
CA SER A 525 3.78 -8.61 25.55
C SER A 525 2.85 -9.62 26.23
N ASN A 526 1.85 -9.13 26.95
CA ASN A 526 0.87 -9.97 27.63
C ASN A 526 -0.56 -9.41 27.40
N PRO A 527 -1.48 -10.20 26.82
CA PRO A 527 -2.85 -9.74 26.61
C PRO A 527 -3.65 -9.55 27.91
N GLU A 528 -3.23 -10.15 29.03
CA GLU A 528 -3.97 -10.10 30.30
C GLU A 528 -3.62 -8.90 31.19
N ASN A 529 -2.41 -8.33 31.05
CA ASN A 529 -1.94 -7.24 31.90
C ASN A 529 -1.17 -6.21 31.08
N VAL A 530 -1.46 -4.93 31.33
CA VAL A 530 -0.70 -3.84 30.71
C VAL A 530 0.63 -3.72 31.42
N THR A 531 1.71 -3.89 30.67
CA THR A 531 3.08 -3.77 31.16
C THR A 531 3.69 -2.47 30.69
N VAL A 532 4.32 -1.73 31.60
CA VAL A 532 5.07 -0.50 31.31
C VAL A 532 6.50 -0.67 31.81
N LEU A 533 7.46 -0.34 30.95
CA LEU A 533 8.87 -0.22 31.29
C LEU A 533 9.15 1.20 31.81
N ALA A 534 9.86 1.29 32.93
CA ALA A 534 10.19 2.55 33.56
C ALA A 534 11.60 2.51 34.13
N ARG A 535 12.53 3.31 33.59
CA ARG A 535 13.96 3.26 33.97
C ARG A 535 14.48 1.81 33.86
N TYR A 536 14.04 1.09 32.83
CA TYR A 536 14.39 -0.31 32.59
C TYR A 536 15.57 -0.41 31.63
N SER A 537 15.58 0.46 30.62
CA SER A 537 16.67 0.62 29.66
C SER A 537 17.52 1.84 30.03
N ASP A 538 18.80 1.83 29.63
CA ASP A 538 19.70 2.97 29.88
C ASP A 538 19.31 4.18 29.00
N ASP A 539 18.79 3.92 27.80
CA ASP A 539 18.18 4.93 26.93
C ASP A 539 16.67 5.01 27.17
N ARG A 540 16.17 6.21 27.47
CA ARG A 540 14.75 6.46 27.68
C ARG A 540 13.90 6.20 26.44
N SER A 541 14.46 6.40 25.24
CA SER A 541 13.74 6.20 23.97
C SER A 541 13.39 4.73 23.72
N ASP A 542 14.20 3.80 24.24
CA ASP A 542 13.94 2.36 24.19
C ASP A 542 12.71 1.99 25.02
N ASP A 543 12.63 2.47 26.26
CA ASP A 543 11.45 2.28 27.12
C ASP A 543 10.20 2.89 26.45
N GLN A 544 10.33 4.10 25.87
CA GLN A 544 9.22 4.75 25.16
C GLN A 544 8.75 3.93 23.95
N PHE A 545 9.67 3.39 23.15
CA PHE A 545 9.32 2.51 22.03
C PHE A 545 8.55 1.27 22.51
N VAL A 546 9.05 0.56 23.52
CA VAL A 546 8.39 -0.65 24.05
C VAL A 546 7.01 -0.30 24.62
N ASN A 547 6.92 0.76 25.42
CA ASN A 547 5.67 1.22 26.02
C ASN A 547 4.62 1.61 24.97
N SER A 548 5.05 2.23 23.85
CA SER A 548 4.14 2.61 22.77
C SER A 548 3.37 1.42 22.20
N TRP A 549 4.03 0.27 22.10
CA TRP A 549 3.44 -1.00 21.68
C TRP A 549 2.63 -1.64 22.81
N LEU A 550 3.21 -1.81 24.00
CA LEU A 550 2.55 -2.53 25.10
C LEU A 550 1.25 -1.86 25.52
N ILE A 551 1.19 -0.53 25.56
CA ILE A 551 -0.02 0.21 25.94
C ILE A 551 -1.09 0.12 24.84
N GLN A 552 -0.73 0.36 23.57
CA GLN A 552 -1.73 0.39 22.49
C GLN A 552 -2.37 -0.96 22.20
N GLN A 553 -1.72 -2.08 22.54
CA GLN A 553 -2.32 -3.40 22.40
C GLN A 553 -3.60 -3.58 23.23
N HIS A 554 -3.81 -2.77 24.25
CA HIS A 554 -5.01 -2.79 25.10
C HIS A 554 -6.04 -1.72 24.72
N ALA A 555 -5.78 -0.91 23.69
CA ALA A 555 -6.76 0.08 23.25
C ALA A 555 -8.00 -0.63 22.66
N THR A 556 -9.19 -0.11 22.92
CA THR A 556 -10.45 -0.68 22.42
C THR A 556 -11.03 0.06 21.22
N ASP A 557 -10.63 1.31 21.02
CA ASP A 557 -11.01 2.15 19.86
C ASP A 557 -10.01 3.28 19.57
N SER A 558 -10.28 4.10 18.54
CA SER A 558 -9.42 5.20 18.11
C SER A 558 -9.39 6.41 19.05
N LYS A 559 -10.35 6.54 19.95
CA LYS A 559 -10.49 7.62 20.93
C LYS A 559 -10.21 7.16 22.36
N ASP A 560 -9.73 5.93 22.53
CA ASP A 560 -9.43 5.33 23.82
C ASP A 560 -8.44 6.23 24.60
N PRO A 561 -8.78 6.63 25.84
CA PRO A 561 -7.99 7.57 26.63
C PRO A 561 -6.59 7.05 27.01
N ILE A 562 -6.29 5.76 26.83
CA ILE A 562 -4.93 5.24 27.05
C ILE A 562 -3.99 5.56 25.89
N ARG A 563 -4.51 5.85 24.69
CA ARG A 563 -3.68 6.07 23.49
C ARG A 563 -2.68 7.21 23.63
N PRO A 564 -3.02 8.39 24.17
CA PRO A 564 -2.04 9.45 24.38
C PRO A 564 -0.83 9.01 25.21
N TYR A 565 -1.01 8.15 26.21
CA TYR A 565 0.09 7.61 27.03
C TYR A 565 1.04 6.75 26.20
N ALA A 566 0.56 6.05 25.18
CA ALA A 566 1.46 5.30 24.30
C ALA A 566 2.45 6.19 23.52
N TYR A 567 2.13 7.47 23.31
CA TYR A 567 3.00 8.39 22.59
C TYR A 567 3.83 9.26 23.54
N TYR A 568 3.26 9.67 24.67
CA TYR A 568 3.80 10.74 25.51
C TYR A 568 4.12 10.32 26.95
N LEU A 569 3.85 9.08 27.36
CA LEU A 569 4.13 8.63 28.72
C LEU A 569 5.61 8.78 29.06
N ASP A 570 5.88 9.53 30.12
CA ASP A 570 7.14 9.42 30.84
C ASP A 570 7.03 8.29 31.87
N GLY A 571 7.57 7.12 31.53
CA GLY A 571 7.57 5.97 32.45
C GLY A 571 8.30 6.27 33.76
N SER A 572 9.17 7.29 33.81
CA SER A 572 9.86 7.70 35.04
C SER A 572 9.04 8.61 35.96
N ASP A 573 7.89 9.09 35.50
CA ASP A 573 6.98 9.96 36.24
C ASP A 573 5.86 9.12 36.90
N ALA A 574 5.96 8.96 38.21
CA ALA A 574 5.01 8.18 38.99
C ALA A 574 3.55 8.68 38.83
N TYR A 575 3.32 9.99 38.66
CA TYR A 575 1.97 10.53 38.50
C TYR A 575 1.34 10.12 37.17
N GLN A 576 2.11 10.12 36.07
CA GLN A 576 1.61 9.65 34.78
C GLN A 576 1.32 8.15 34.80
N LEU A 577 2.11 7.35 35.52
CA LEU A 577 1.82 5.95 35.75
C LEU A 577 0.51 5.77 36.53
N CYS A 578 0.26 6.59 37.56
CA CYS A 578 -1.01 6.56 38.30
C CYS A 578 -2.20 6.93 37.40
N ASP A 579 -2.06 7.97 36.58
CA ASP A 579 -3.13 8.42 35.69
C ASP A 579 -3.47 7.35 34.66
N LEU A 580 -2.46 6.71 34.06
CA LEU A 580 -2.66 5.57 33.18
C LEU A 580 -3.34 4.41 33.92
N ALA A 581 -2.90 4.07 35.13
CA ALA A 581 -3.49 2.99 35.93
C ALA A 581 -4.99 3.21 36.20
N ARG A 582 -5.46 4.46 36.35
CA ARG A 582 -6.88 4.78 36.55
C ARG A 582 -7.74 4.54 35.31
N LEU A 583 -7.13 4.59 34.12
CA LEU A 583 -7.84 4.39 32.85
C LEU A 583 -7.91 2.92 32.46
N LEU A 584 -7.04 2.08 33.03
CA LEU A 584 -6.93 0.68 32.64
C LEU A 584 -7.99 -0.18 33.35
N PRO A 585 -8.68 -1.07 32.61
CA PRO A 585 -9.60 -2.04 33.21
C PRO A 585 -8.86 -3.18 33.95
N THR A 586 -7.57 -3.36 33.65
CA THR A 586 -6.69 -4.40 34.21
C THR A 586 -5.60 -3.78 35.07
N ARG A 587 -4.90 -4.61 35.85
CA ARG A 587 -3.78 -4.15 36.67
C ARG A 587 -2.64 -3.63 35.79
N LEU A 588 -2.05 -2.50 36.19
CA LEU A 588 -0.82 -1.97 35.61
C LEU A 588 0.38 -2.64 36.28
N MET A 589 1.25 -3.27 35.47
CA MET A 589 2.54 -3.79 35.91
C MET A 589 3.66 -2.86 35.43
N VAL A 590 4.46 -2.34 36.37
CA VAL A 590 5.61 -1.48 36.07
C VAL A 590 6.88 -2.28 36.27
N LEU A 591 7.64 -2.51 35.21
CA LEU A 591 8.95 -3.16 35.27
C LEU A 591 10.04 -2.11 35.30
N THR A 592 10.94 -2.21 36.28
CA THR A 592 12.01 -1.22 36.47
C THR A 592 13.31 -1.88 36.94
N LYS A 593 14.45 -1.27 36.60
CA LYS A 593 15.74 -1.57 37.24
C LYS A 593 16.11 -0.56 38.33
N SER A 594 15.22 0.39 38.63
CA SER A 594 15.42 1.45 39.62
C SER A 594 14.64 1.14 40.90
N PRO A 595 15.30 0.65 41.98
CA PRO A 595 14.63 0.38 43.25
C PRO A 595 13.84 1.56 43.84
N PRO A 596 14.32 2.83 43.77
CA PRO A 596 13.57 3.98 44.27
C PRO A 596 12.19 4.16 43.67
N LEU A 597 12.00 3.77 42.40
CA LEU A 597 10.73 4.00 41.68
C LEU A 597 9.55 3.29 42.36
N ARG A 598 9.75 2.14 43.01
CA ARG A 598 8.68 1.47 43.75
C ARG A 598 8.13 2.37 44.86
N ALA A 599 9.00 2.98 45.66
CA ALA A 599 8.57 3.88 46.72
C ALA A 599 7.92 5.16 46.18
N GLU A 600 8.42 5.69 45.06
CA GLU A 600 7.83 6.84 44.37
C GLU A 600 6.39 6.54 43.90
N VAL A 601 6.18 5.37 43.27
CA VAL A 601 4.86 4.92 42.79
C VAL A 601 3.92 4.58 43.94
N ASP A 602 4.39 3.87 44.98
CA ASP A 602 3.58 3.53 46.15
C ASP A 602 3.09 4.80 46.88
N ALA A 603 3.92 5.85 46.92
CA ALA A 603 3.57 7.14 47.47
C ALA A 603 2.60 7.95 46.59
N ALA A 604 2.80 7.92 45.26
CA ALA A 604 1.99 8.69 44.31
C ALA A 604 0.62 8.03 44.01
N CYS A 605 0.54 6.70 44.04
CA CYS A 605 -0.61 5.91 43.62
C CYS A 605 -1.29 5.10 44.75
N PRO A 606 -1.58 5.66 45.95
CA PRO A 606 -2.08 4.88 47.06
C PRO A 606 -3.42 4.21 46.71
N GLY A 607 -3.47 2.88 46.81
CA GLY A 607 -4.70 2.09 46.59
C GLY A 607 -5.06 1.79 45.13
N LEU A 608 -4.26 2.22 44.15
CA LEU A 608 -4.53 1.96 42.72
C LEU A 608 -4.08 0.57 42.23
N GLY A 609 -3.44 -0.23 43.09
CA GLY A 609 -3.06 -1.62 42.75
C GLY A 609 -2.00 -1.73 41.65
N VAL A 610 -1.17 -0.69 41.47
CA VAL A 610 -0.02 -0.71 40.56
C VAL A 610 1.03 -1.66 41.10
N ASN A 611 1.42 -2.67 40.31
CA ASN A 611 2.43 -3.64 40.71
C ASN A 611 3.80 -3.26 40.13
N VAL A 612 4.68 -2.69 40.95
CA VAL A 612 6.05 -2.39 40.55
C VAL A 612 6.94 -3.59 40.81
N VAL A 613 7.61 -4.11 39.77
CA VAL A 613 8.57 -5.23 39.86
C VAL A 613 9.97 -4.70 39.56
N VAL A 614 10.88 -4.87 40.52
CA VAL A 614 12.29 -4.45 40.42
C VAL A 614 13.13 -5.67 40.00
N HIS A 615 13.89 -5.52 38.91
CA HIS A 615 14.74 -6.57 38.34
C HIS A 615 16.21 -6.44 38.72
#